data_AF-A8TMV7-F1
#
_entry.id   AF-A8TMV7-F1
#
_cell.length_a   1.000
_cell.length_b   1.000
_cell.length_c   1.000
_cell.angle_alpha   90.00
_cell.angle_beta   90.00
_cell.angle_gamma   90.00
#
_symmetry.space_group_name_H-M   'P 1'
#
loop_
_entity.id
_entity.type
_entity.pdbx_description
1 polymer ?
#
loop_
_entity_poly.entity_id
_entity_poly.type
_entity_poly.pdbx_seq_one_letter_code
_entity_poly.pdbx_strand_id
1 'polypeptide(L)'
;MRYLIRAAAVGAVILATFGGAVAADVIAERKEVMKGNGGAMKAIKAAVEGGKTADAVAPAEKIAASLKTFPSLFPKGSGEGDTDAMPAIWTDWAEFEKAAANTSAAAEKLAMIAKGGDASATGDALKALGGTCGACHKPFRKPKT
;
A
#
# COMPACT_ATOMS: atom_id res chain seq x y z
N MET A 1 30.33 61.99 -17.97
CA MET A 1 30.85 61.03 -16.98
C MET A 1 29.73 60.07 -16.62
N ARG A 2 29.80 58.82 -17.10
CA ARG A 2 28.74 57.80 -17.00
C ARG A 2 28.88 57.10 -15.64
N TYR A 3 27.96 57.32 -14.71
CA TYR A 3 27.85 56.48 -13.51
C TYR A 3 26.79 55.42 -13.75
N LEU A 4 27.26 54.21 -14.04
CA LEU A 4 26.47 53.03 -14.33
C LEU A 4 25.85 52.49 -13.04
N ILE A 5 24.52 52.41 -13.02
CA ILE A 5 23.74 51.61 -12.08
C ILE A 5 24.10 50.14 -12.31
N ARG A 6 24.65 49.46 -11.30
CA ARG A 6 24.80 48.01 -11.28
C ARG A 6 24.00 47.45 -10.12
N ALA A 7 22.73 47.14 -10.39
CA ALA A 7 21.96 46.25 -9.57
C ALA A 7 22.40 44.80 -9.90
N ALA A 8 22.92 44.09 -8.91
CA ALA A 8 23.17 42.65 -9.01
C ALA A 8 22.65 42.00 -7.72
N ALA A 9 21.34 41.71 -7.71
CA ALA A 9 20.74 40.79 -6.76
C ALA A 9 20.87 39.38 -7.35
N VAL A 10 21.95 38.67 -7.00
CA VAL A 10 22.03 37.23 -7.24
C VAL A 10 21.43 36.55 -6.03
N GLY A 11 20.10 36.39 -6.05
CA GLY A 11 19.41 35.47 -5.16
C GLY A 11 19.73 34.05 -5.59
N ALA A 12 20.65 33.38 -4.89
CA ALA A 12 20.83 31.94 -5.02
C ALA A 12 19.58 31.26 -4.43
N VAL A 13 18.66 30.86 -5.31
CA VAL A 13 17.57 29.95 -4.95
C VAL A 13 18.20 28.60 -4.65
N ILE A 14 18.42 28.33 -3.36
CA ILE A 14 18.67 26.97 -2.88
C ILE A 14 17.33 26.24 -3.04
N LEU A 15 17.16 25.55 -4.18
CA LEU A 15 16.13 24.53 -4.34
C LEU A 15 16.51 23.38 -3.42
N ALA A 16 16.01 23.46 -2.20
CA ALA A 16 16.23 22.45 -1.18
C ALA A 16 15.49 21.16 -1.60
N THR A 17 16.23 20.17 -2.06
CA THR A 17 15.75 18.81 -2.38
C THR A 17 15.40 18.06 -1.10
N PHE A 18 14.38 18.49 -0.37
CA PHE A 18 13.89 17.81 0.84
C PHE A 18 12.93 16.64 0.55
N GLY A 19 12.56 16.39 -0.72
CA GLY A 19 11.58 15.37 -1.08
C GLY A 19 12.13 13.95 -1.31
N GLY A 20 13.40 13.81 -1.71
CA GLY A 20 13.93 12.53 -2.22
C GLY A 20 14.14 11.46 -1.14
N ALA A 21 14.70 11.83 0.02
CA ALA A 21 14.93 10.89 1.12
C ALA A 21 13.61 10.41 1.75
N VAL A 22 12.68 11.35 2.00
CA VAL A 22 11.35 11.04 2.53
C VAL A 22 10.57 10.13 1.58
N ALA A 23 10.68 10.33 0.26
CA ALA A 23 10.06 9.47 -0.74
C ALA A 23 10.63 8.04 -0.74
N ALA A 24 11.96 7.87 -0.61
CA ALA A 24 12.59 6.56 -0.57
C ALA A 24 12.14 5.74 0.66
N ASP A 25 12.06 6.39 1.82
CA ASP A 25 11.65 5.74 3.07
C ASP A 25 10.19 5.24 3.00
N VAL A 26 9.26 6.07 2.53
CA VAL A 26 7.84 5.65 2.40
C VAL A 26 7.62 4.61 1.30
N ILE A 27 8.43 4.64 0.23
CA ILE A 27 8.41 3.62 -0.82
C ILE A 27 8.85 2.26 -0.26
N ALA A 28 9.93 2.23 0.53
CA ALA A 28 10.40 1.01 1.17
C ALA A 28 9.35 0.48 2.17
N GLU A 29 8.75 1.36 2.97
CA GLU A 29 7.73 1.02 3.95
C GLU A 29 6.50 0.37 3.30
N ARG A 30 5.90 1.00 2.28
CA ARG A 30 4.71 0.42 1.62
C ARG A 30 5.01 -0.90 0.91
N LYS A 31 6.23 -1.07 0.38
CA LYS A 31 6.68 -2.35 -0.21
C LYS A 31 6.76 -3.44 0.85
N GLU A 32 7.31 -3.13 2.03
CA GLU A 32 7.40 -4.09 3.13
C GLU A 32 6.02 -4.47 3.67
N VAL A 33 5.11 -3.50 3.82
CA VAL A 33 3.71 -3.77 4.18
C VAL A 33 3.06 -4.73 3.18
N MET A 34 3.18 -4.46 1.87
CA MET A 34 2.59 -5.33 0.84
C MET A 34 3.24 -6.71 0.79
N LYS A 35 4.56 -6.81 0.99
CA LYS A 35 5.26 -8.09 1.08
C LYS A 35 4.80 -8.89 2.30
N GLY A 36 4.66 -8.22 3.45
CA GLY A 36 4.13 -8.80 4.67
C GLY A 36 2.71 -9.32 4.50
N ASN A 37 1.84 -8.57 3.83
CA ASN A 37 0.47 -8.99 3.53
C ASN A 37 0.44 -10.19 2.58
N GLY A 38 1.27 -10.20 1.53
CA GLY A 38 1.40 -11.36 0.64
C GLY A 38 1.90 -12.62 1.36
N GLY A 39 2.84 -12.47 2.30
CA GLY A 39 3.29 -13.56 3.17
C GLY A 39 2.20 -14.07 4.10
N ALA A 40 1.44 -13.17 4.73
CA ALA A 40 0.32 -13.50 5.59
C ALA A 40 -0.80 -14.24 4.84
N MET A 41 -1.14 -13.82 3.62
CA MET A 41 -2.12 -14.54 2.78
C MET A 41 -1.68 -15.98 2.48
N LYS A 42 -0.38 -16.21 2.21
CA LYS A 42 0.17 -17.56 2.02
C LYS A 42 0.07 -18.40 3.30
N ALA A 43 0.36 -17.80 4.45
CA ALA A 43 0.24 -18.48 5.75
C ALA A 43 -1.20 -18.89 6.04
N ILE A 44 -2.18 -18.00 5.79
CA ILE A 44 -3.61 -18.31 5.94
C ILE A 44 -4.01 -19.48 5.02
N LYS A 45 -3.61 -19.44 3.74
CA LYS A 45 -3.88 -20.53 2.79
C LYS A 45 -3.33 -21.87 3.31
N ALA A 46 -2.07 -21.88 3.75
CA ALA A 46 -1.44 -23.09 4.28
C ALA A 46 -2.11 -23.61 5.57
N ALA A 47 -2.56 -22.71 6.44
CA ALA A 47 -3.31 -23.05 7.66
C ALA A 47 -4.64 -23.73 7.32
N VAL A 48 -5.41 -23.14 6.38
CA VAL A 48 -6.69 -23.70 5.91
C VAL A 48 -6.50 -25.06 5.23
N GLU A 49 -5.56 -25.16 4.28
CA GLU A 49 -5.28 -26.42 3.55
C GLU A 49 -4.70 -27.51 4.46
N GLY A 50 -3.98 -27.12 5.51
CA GLY A 50 -3.41 -28.03 6.50
C GLY A 50 -4.35 -28.41 7.63
N GLY A 51 -5.62 -28.00 7.61
CA GLY A 51 -6.60 -28.30 8.66
C GLY A 51 -6.34 -27.61 10.00
N LYS A 52 -5.50 -26.56 10.02
CA LYS A 52 -5.10 -25.78 11.21
C LYS A 52 -5.68 -24.38 11.15
N THR A 53 -6.98 -24.23 10.93
CA THR A 53 -7.62 -22.92 10.69
C THR A 53 -7.36 -21.90 11.80
N ALA A 54 -7.16 -22.33 13.06
CA ALA A 54 -6.78 -21.43 14.15
C ALA A 54 -5.48 -20.64 13.86
N ASP A 55 -4.54 -21.22 13.11
CA ASP A 55 -3.29 -20.56 12.72
C ASP A 55 -3.51 -19.42 11.70
N ALA A 56 -4.70 -19.32 11.09
CA ALA A 56 -5.06 -18.24 10.17
C ALA A 56 -5.40 -16.92 10.87
N VAL A 57 -5.70 -16.94 12.17
CA VAL A 57 -6.20 -15.76 12.90
C VAL A 57 -5.15 -14.64 12.94
N ALA A 58 -3.97 -14.92 13.48
CA ALA A 58 -2.89 -13.93 13.60
C ALA A 58 -2.46 -13.30 12.26
N PRO A 59 -2.23 -14.06 11.17
CA PRO A 59 -1.92 -13.45 9.88
C PRO A 59 -3.10 -12.65 9.30
N ALA A 60 -4.36 -13.06 9.51
CA ALA A 60 -5.51 -12.28 9.06
C ALA A 60 -5.62 -10.93 9.80
N GLU A 61 -5.42 -10.91 11.12
CA GLU A 61 -5.38 -9.69 11.92
C GLU A 61 -4.22 -8.77 11.51
N LYS A 62 -3.05 -9.33 11.18
CA LYS A 62 -1.91 -8.56 10.66
C LYS A 62 -2.27 -7.83 9.37
N ILE A 63 -2.95 -8.50 8.43
CA ILE A 63 -3.38 -7.86 7.17
C ILE A 63 -4.39 -6.74 7.48
N ALA A 64 -5.39 -7.02 8.32
CA ALA A 64 -6.40 -6.02 8.67
C ALA A 64 -5.76 -4.78 9.32
N ALA A 65 -4.82 -4.96 10.25
CA ALA A 65 -4.13 -3.86 10.92
C ALA A 65 -3.29 -3.01 9.94
N SER A 66 -2.55 -3.65 9.03
CA SER A 66 -1.65 -2.96 8.11
C SER A 66 -2.37 -2.16 7.03
N LEU A 67 -3.61 -2.53 6.69
CA LEU A 67 -4.38 -1.88 5.64
C LEU A 67 -5.16 -0.64 6.11
N LYS A 68 -5.39 -0.48 7.42
CA LYS A 68 -6.18 0.64 7.98
C LYS A 68 -5.65 2.02 7.58
N THR A 69 -4.33 2.18 7.53
CA THR A 69 -3.69 3.45 7.21
C THR A 69 -2.88 3.39 5.92
N PHE A 70 -3.01 2.32 5.12
CA PHE A 70 -2.16 2.10 3.95
C PHE A 70 -2.11 3.26 2.94
N PRO A 71 -3.21 3.99 2.66
CA PRO A 71 -3.15 5.16 1.78
C PRO A 71 -2.17 6.25 2.22
N SER A 72 -1.90 6.39 3.54
CA SER A 72 -0.97 7.42 4.03
C SER A 72 0.47 7.20 3.57
N LEU A 73 0.81 6.00 3.07
CA LEU A 73 2.13 5.67 2.52
C LEU A 73 2.30 6.10 1.05
N PHE A 74 1.34 6.85 0.50
CA PHE A 74 1.36 7.39 -0.85
C PHE A 74 1.34 8.93 -0.87
N PRO A 75 2.22 9.63 -0.12
CA PRO A 75 2.27 11.07 -0.17
C PRO A 75 2.59 11.55 -1.59
N LYS A 76 2.12 12.75 -1.94
CA LYS A 76 2.39 13.37 -3.24
C LYS A 76 3.92 13.43 -3.48
N GLY A 77 4.34 13.08 -4.70
CA GLY A 77 5.76 13.01 -5.06
C GLY A 77 6.43 11.66 -4.77
N SER A 78 5.75 10.71 -4.11
CA SER A 78 6.28 9.35 -3.89
C SER A 78 6.04 8.39 -5.07
N GLY A 79 5.71 8.91 -6.26
CA GLY A 79 5.48 8.13 -7.48
C GLY A 79 6.71 7.89 -8.35
N GLU A 80 7.85 8.46 -7.96
CA GLU A 80 9.11 8.35 -8.69
C GLU A 80 10.09 7.41 -7.97
N GLY A 81 11.15 7.00 -8.66
CA GLY A 81 12.16 6.08 -8.12
C GLY A 81 11.78 4.61 -8.25
N ASP A 82 12.30 3.78 -7.34
CA ASP A 82 12.06 2.34 -7.33
C ASP A 82 10.64 2.02 -6.83
N THR A 83 9.64 2.25 -7.68
CA THR A 83 8.25 1.96 -7.35
C THR A 83 7.39 1.45 -8.50
N ASP A 84 6.45 0.59 -8.14
CA ASP A 84 5.38 0.09 -9.03
C ASP A 84 4.09 0.89 -8.90
N ALA A 85 4.04 1.87 -7.99
CA ALA A 85 2.91 2.78 -7.88
C ALA A 85 2.74 3.54 -9.20
N MET A 86 1.55 3.47 -9.80
CA MET A 86 1.25 4.18 -11.03
C MET A 86 0.81 5.62 -10.75
N PRO A 87 1.06 6.58 -11.67
CA PRO A 87 0.58 7.96 -11.54
C PRO A 87 -0.94 8.08 -11.25
N ALA A 88 -1.71 7.09 -11.72
CA ALA A 88 -3.14 6.96 -11.48
C ALA A 88 -3.55 7.08 -9.99
N ILE A 89 -2.68 6.67 -9.06
CA ILE A 89 -2.94 6.82 -7.62
C ILE A 89 -3.21 8.28 -7.25
N TRP A 90 -2.42 9.22 -7.79
CA TRP A 90 -2.53 10.63 -7.43
C TRP A 90 -3.50 11.40 -8.33
N THR A 91 -3.76 10.92 -9.55
CA THR A 91 -4.78 11.54 -10.42
C THR A 91 -6.20 11.13 -10.02
N ASP A 92 -6.37 9.88 -9.55
CA ASP A 92 -7.67 9.30 -9.19
C ASP A 92 -7.71 8.93 -7.70
N TRP A 93 -7.21 9.82 -6.83
CA TRP A 93 -7.03 9.58 -5.39
C TRP A 93 -8.27 9.01 -4.69
N ALA A 94 -9.46 9.54 -5.02
CA ALA A 94 -10.72 9.07 -4.43
C ALA A 94 -11.01 7.60 -4.78
N GLU A 95 -10.70 7.15 -6.01
CA GLU A 95 -10.90 5.75 -6.39
C GLU A 95 -9.82 4.85 -5.77
N PHE A 96 -8.59 5.36 -5.60
CA PHE A 96 -7.55 4.66 -4.84
C PHE A 96 -7.94 4.46 -3.37
N GLU A 97 -8.41 5.50 -2.69
CA GLU A 97 -8.89 5.42 -1.30
C GLU A 97 -10.06 4.46 -1.16
N LYS A 98 -11.01 4.50 -2.10
CA LYS A 98 -12.14 3.56 -2.12
C LYS A 98 -11.67 2.11 -2.33
N ALA A 99 -10.74 1.86 -3.24
CA ALA A 99 -10.17 0.53 -3.44
C ALA A 99 -9.41 0.04 -2.19
N ALA A 100 -8.67 0.94 -1.52
CA ALA A 100 -7.99 0.65 -0.27
C ALA A 100 -8.98 0.36 0.87
N ALA A 101 -10.04 1.15 1.02
CA ALA A 101 -11.09 0.94 2.02
C ALA A 101 -11.82 -0.40 1.81
N ASN A 102 -12.16 -0.73 0.56
CA ASN A 102 -12.74 -2.04 0.22
C ASN A 102 -11.81 -3.20 0.61
N THR A 103 -10.50 -3.04 0.39
CA THR A 103 -9.50 -4.06 0.76
C THR A 103 -9.35 -4.17 2.28
N SER A 104 -9.34 -3.04 3.00
CA SER A 104 -9.33 -3.01 4.47
C SER A 104 -10.55 -3.71 5.06
N ALA A 105 -11.75 -3.41 4.56
CA ALA A 105 -13.00 -4.05 5.01
C ALA A 105 -13.02 -5.57 4.73
N ALA A 106 -12.51 -6.01 3.57
CA ALA A 106 -12.37 -7.43 3.27
C ALA A 106 -11.37 -8.14 4.20
N ALA A 107 -10.28 -7.47 4.59
CA ALA A 107 -9.30 -8.00 5.52
C ALA A 107 -9.86 -8.11 6.96
N GLU A 108 -10.61 -7.10 7.41
CA GLU A 108 -11.31 -7.15 8.70
C GLU A 108 -12.32 -8.30 8.73
N LYS A 109 -13.10 -8.47 7.65
CA LYS A 109 -14.02 -9.60 7.51
C LYS A 109 -13.30 -10.95 7.55
N LEU A 110 -12.16 -11.08 6.86
CA LEU A 110 -11.34 -12.30 6.93
C LEU A 110 -10.87 -12.58 8.35
N ALA A 111 -10.37 -11.57 9.08
CA ALA A 111 -9.95 -11.72 10.47
C ALA A 111 -11.09 -12.17 11.39
N MET A 112 -12.30 -11.64 11.19
CA MET A 112 -13.49 -12.07 11.93
C MET A 112 -13.87 -13.52 11.63
N ILE A 113 -13.87 -13.92 10.35
CA ILE A 113 -14.23 -15.28 9.94
C ILE A 113 -13.19 -16.30 10.41
N ALA A 114 -11.90 -15.97 10.32
CA ALA A 114 -10.82 -16.84 10.78
C ALA A 114 -10.95 -17.19 12.28
N LYS A 115 -11.41 -16.23 13.11
CA LYS A 115 -11.69 -16.48 14.54
C LYS A 115 -12.79 -17.51 14.78
N GLY A 116 -13.70 -17.69 13.83
CA GLY A 116 -14.74 -18.70 13.87
C GLY A 116 -14.23 -20.13 13.60
N GLY A 117 -13.01 -20.29 13.06
CA GLY A 117 -12.37 -21.59 12.86
C GLY A 117 -12.89 -22.42 11.68
N ASP A 118 -13.90 -21.94 10.95
CA ASP A 118 -14.42 -22.62 9.75
C ASP A 118 -13.43 -22.49 8.59
N ALA A 119 -12.88 -23.62 8.15
CA ALA A 119 -11.88 -23.69 7.08
C ALA A 119 -12.44 -23.22 5.72
N SER A 120 -13.68 -23.62 5.38
CA SER A 120 -14.30 -23.27 4.11
C SER A 120 -14.58 -21.78 4.05
N ALA A 121 -15.21 -21.24 5.11
CA ALA A 121 -15.52 -19.82 5.20
C ALA A 121 -14.25 -18.97 5.21
N THR A 122 -13.19 -19.41 5.90
CA THR A 122 -11.90 -18.72 5.89
C THR A 122 -11.26 -18.73 4.51
N GLY A 123 -11.34 -19.86 3.79
CA GLY A 123 -10.89 -19.97 2.40
C GLY A 123 -11.63 -19.03 1.45
N ASP A 124 -12.96 -18.97 1.55
CA ASP A 124 -13.80 -18.08 0.74
C ASP A 124 -13.52 -16.60 1.05
N ALA A 125 -13.35 -16.26 2.32
CA ALA A 125 -12.97 -14.91 2.74
C ALA A 125 -11.57 -14.52 2.24
N LEU A 126 -10.61 -15.46 2.26
CA LEU A 126 -9.27 -15.23 1.71
C LEU A 126 -9.32 -14.97 0.21
N LYS A 127 -10.15 -15.72 -0.53
CA LYS A 127 -10.38 -15.51 -1.97
C LYS A 127 -11.02 -14.15 -2.24
N ALA A 128 -12.01 -13.75 -1.45
CA ALA A 128 -12.66 -12.45 -1.56
C ALA A 128 -11.66 -11.29 -1.34
N LEU A 129 -10.81 -11.40 -0.30
CA LEU A 129 -9.71 -10.45 -0.08
C LEU A 129 -8.74 -10.42 -1.27
N GLY A 130 -8.36 -11.59 -1.81
CA GLY A 130 -7.52 -11.65 -3.02
C GLY A 130 -8.14 -10.91 -4.21
N GLY A 131 -9.46 -10.97 -4.35
CA GLY A 131 -10.21 -10.20 -5.34
C GLY A 131 -10.05 -8.68 -5.18
N THR A 132 -10.14 -8.16 -3.96
CA THR A 132 -9.96 -6.71 -3.70
C THR A 132 -8.51 -6.27 -3.93
N CYS A 133 -7.53 -7.12 -3.57
CA CYS A 133 -6.12 -6.89 -3.90
C CYS A 133 -5.92 -6.74 -5.42
N GLY A 134 -6.52 -7.62 -6.22
CA GLY A 134 -6.47 -7.54 -7.68
C GLY A 134 -7.16 -6.28 -8.23
N ALA A 135 -8.32 -5.93 -7.68
CA ALA A 135 -9.06 -4.74 -8.08
C ALA A 135 -8.30 -3.44 -7.82
N CYS A 136 -7.55 -3.35 -6.71
CA CYS A 136 -6.67 -2.21 -6.44
C CYS A 136 -5.42 -2.21 -7.34
N HIS A 137 -4.76 -3.36 -7.53
CA HIS A 137 -3.54 -3.43 -8.32
C HIS A 137 -3.75 -3.11 -9.80
N LYS A 138 -4.89 -3.50 -10.39
CA LYS A 138 -5.14 -3.37 -11.83
C LYS A 138 -5.02 -1.92 -12.35
N PRO A 139 -5.62 -0.90 -11.71
CA PRO A 139 -5.44 0.51 -12.11
C PRO A 139 -4.21 1.19 -11.49
N PHE A 140 -3.73 0.75 -10.33
CA PHE A 140 -2.80 1.54 -9.50
C PHE A 140 -1.39 0.97 -9.37
N ARG A 141 -1.13 -0.25 -9.83
CA ARG A 141 0.18 -0.89 -9.74
C ARG A 141 0.64 -1.41 -11.09
N LYS A 142 1.91 -1.16 -11.43
CA LYS A 142 2.55 -1.79 -12.59
C LYS A 142 2.33 -3.32 -12.55
N PRO A 143 1.94 -3.95 -13.67
CA PRO A 143 1.88 -5.40 -13.76
C PRO A 143 3.24 -5.99 -13.39
N LYS A 144 3.22 -7.09 -12.64
CA LYS A 144 4.43 -7.87 -12.41
C LYS A 144 4.67 -8.70 -13.67
N THR A 145 5.82 -8.50 -14.31
CA THR A 145 6.36 -9.35 -15.37
C THR A 145 6.87 -10.66 -14.80
#